data_AF-A0A7J9KK02-F1
#
_entry.id   AF-A0A7J9KK02-F1
#
_cell.length_a   1.000
_cell.length_b   1.000
_cell.length_c   1.000
_cell.angle_alpha   90.00
_cell.angle_beta   90.00
_cell.angle_gamma   90.00
#
_symmetry.space_group_name_H-M   'P 1'
#
loop_
_entity.id
_entity.type
_entity.pdbx_description
1 polymer ?
#
loop_
_entity_poly.entity_id
_entity_poly.type
_entity_poly.pdbx_seq_one_letter_code
_entity_poly.pdbx_strand_id
1 'polypeptide(L)'
;LSASNLSIKHQSSSSNHQQPSNRYFFSFCKATKYMQPMVEEKLQGLVQVQPVSFMVLDGFLWWTLESATKFGFLSLVFIGINQIVSSMTKAIFEDKLLVGVESDDELITVTKFPWIKVTRNDFNILMPNPTNSSQEFVIDQMKKSTSNSFGYIVNSFHELKKVYVDSWNSEAAPKVWYVEPLCIAEPERKP
;
A
#
# COMPACT_ATOMS: atom_id res chain seq x y z
N LEU A 1 -9.39 29.16 -20.50
CA LEU A 1 -8.23 28.25 -20.47
C LEU A 1 -8.78 26.84 -20.52
N SER A 2 -8.66 26.23 -21.70
CA SER A 2 -9.29 24.94 -22.06
C SER A 2 -8.67 23.80 -21.26
N ALA A 3 -9.52 22.96 -20.66
CA ALA A 3 -9.13 21.73 -19.99
C ALA A 3 -8.68 20.72 -21.04
N SER A 4 -7.39 20.69 -21.33
CA SER A 4 -6.78 19.70 -22.19
C SER A 4 -6.86 18.34 -21.49
N ASN A 5 -7.55 17.40 -22.14
CA ASN A 5 -7.62 15.99 -21.79
C ASN A 5 -6.23 15.44 -21.42
N LEU A 6 -6.00 15.15 -20.14
CA LEU A 6 -4.89 14.32 -19.72
C LEU A 6 -5.24 12.87 -20.05
N SER A 7 -5.13 12.51 -21.32
CA SER A 7 -5.11 11.11 -21.75
C SER A 7 -3.72 10.58 -21.40
N ILE A 8 -3.60 9.88 -20.28
CA ILE A 8 -2.44 9.02 -20.05
C ILE A 8 -2.60 7.86 -21.03
N LYS A 9 -2.13 8.06 -22.27
CA LYS A 9 -1.96 6.96 -23.21
C LYS A 9 -0.83 6.10 -22.66
N HIS A 10 -1.19 5.03 -21.95
CA HIS A 10 -0.32 3.87 -21.90
C HIS A 10 -0.18 3.38 -23.33
N GLN A 11 1.02 3.56 -23.88
CA GLN A 11 1.42 2.98 -25.13
C GLN A 11 1.31 1.47 -24.95
N SER A 12 0.24 0.88 -25.50
CA SER A 12 0.03 -0.55 -25.59
C SER A 12 1.05 -1.12 -26.58
N SER A 13 2.29 -1.28 -26.12
CA SER A 13 3.22 -2.21 -26.74
C SER A 13 2.78 -3.61 -26.31
N SER A 14 2.19 -4.33 -27.24
CA SER A 14 1.92 -5.77 -27.20
C SER A 14 3.18 -6.51 -26.75
N SER A 15 3.30 -6.75 -25.46
CA SER A 15 4.29 -7.65 -24.91
C SER A 15 3.71 -8.26 -23.65
N ASN A 16 3.58 -9.60 -23.67
CA ASN A 16 3.28 -10.45 -22.53
C ASN A 16 4.45 -10.42 -21.52
N HIS A 17 4.81 -9.23 -21.06
CA HIS A 17 5.73 -9.05 -19.96
C HIS A 17 4.90 -8.80 -18.71
N GLN A 18 4.28 -9.87 -18.23
CA GLN A 18 4.00 -9.98 -16.80
C GLN A 18 5.34 -9.67 -16.12
N GLN A 19 5.49 -8.49 -15.52
CA GLN A 19 6.80 -8.08 -14.98
C GLN A 19 7.31 -9.19 -14.07
N PRO A 20 8.53 -9.71 -14.28
CA PRO A 20 9.03 -10.88 -13.54
C PRO A 20 9.04 -10.68 -12.02
N SER A 21 9.00 -9.43 -11.54
CA SER A 21 8.86 -9.03 -10.14
C SER A 21 7.56 -9.54 -9.49
N ASN A 22 6.44 -9.59 -10.24
CA ASN A 22 5.14 -9.93 -9.66
C ASN A 22 5.00 -11.42 -9.37
N ARG A 23 5.68 -12.28 -10.15
CA ARG A 23 5.62 -13.74 -9.98
C ARG A 23 6.11 -14.21 -8.62
N TYR A 24 7.13 -13.54 -8.07
CA TYR A 24 7.76 -13.94 -6.82
C TYR A 24 7.36 -13.09 -5.62
N PHE A 25 6.59 -12.02 -5.83
CA PHE A 25 6.22 -11.07 -4.77
C PHE A 25 5.60 -11.75 -3.55
N PHE A 26 4.57 -12.58 -3.74
CA PHE A 26 3.89 -13.26 -2.63
C PHE A 26 4.79 -14.29 -1.93
N SER A 27 5.60 -15.02 -2.70
CA SER A 27 6.57 -15.98 -2.16
C SER A 27 7.65 -15.27 -1.34
N PHE A 28 8.12 -14.13 -1.82
CA PHE A 28 9.07 -13.28 -1.13
C PHE A 28 8.47 -12.74 0.18
N CYS A 29 7.28 -12.16 0.14
CA CYS A 29 6.60 -11.65 1.34
C CYS A 29 6.40 -12.78 2.38
N LYS A 30 5.98 -13.97 1.94
CA LYS A 30 5.86 -15.14 2.81
C LYS A 30 7.22 -15.57 3.41
N ALA A 31 8.27 -15.58 2.61
CA ALA A 31 9.61 -15.94 3.06
C ALA A 31 10.17 -14.95 4.09
N THR A 32 9.84 -13.65 3.98
CA THR A 32 10.29 -12.65 4.96
C THR A 32 9.80 -12.95 6.38
N LYS A 33 8.68 -13.67 6.55
CA LYS A 33 8.19 -14.08 7.88
C LYS A 33 9.22 -14.90 8.66
N TYR A 34 10.06 -15.68 7.98
CA TYR A 34 11.13 -16.45 8.64
C TYR A 34 12.20 -15.56 9.30
N MET A 35 12.24 -14.27 8.97
CA MET A 35 13.13 -13.29 9.60
C MET A 35 12.59 -12.80 10.96
N GLN A 36 11.32 -13.08 11.29
CA GLN A 36 10.66 -12.57 12.50
C GLN A 36 11.45 -12.84 13.79
N PRO A 37 11.96 -14.05 14.07
CA PRO A 37 12.72 -14.30 15.31
C PRO A 37 13.98 -13.43 15.43
N MET A 38 14.70 -13.23 14.33
CA MET A 38 15.90 -12.40 14.30
C MET A 38 15.57 -10.92 14.52
N VAL A 39 14.46 -10.44 13.93
CA VAL A 39 14.00 -9.06 14.15
C VAL A 39 13.61 -8.87 15.61
N GLU A 40 12.87 -9.81 16.21
CA GLU A 40 12.48 -9.73 17.62
C GLU A 40 13.68 -9.78 18.57
N GLU A 41 14.70 -10.58 18.28
CA GLU A 41 15.96 -10.59 19.05
C GLU A 41 16.64 -9.21 19.01
N LYS A 42 16.71 -8.58 17.83
CA LYS A 42 17.26 -7.23 17.69
C LYS A 42 16.42 -6.18 18.40
N LEU A 43 15.10 -6.26 18.31
CA LEU A 43 14.19 -5.38 19.04
C LEU A 43 14.38 -5.53 20.57
N GLN A 44 14.52 -6.75 21.08
CA GLN A 44 14.78 -7.03 22.48
C GLN A 44 16.11 -6.41 22.95
N GLY A 45 17.15 -6.42 22.11
CA GLY A 45 18.41 -5.73 22.39
C GLY A 45 18.24 -4.21 22.40
N LEU A 46 17.49 -3.65 21.44
CA LEU A 46 17.27 -2.20 21.32
C LEU A 46 16.49 -1.62 22.51
N VAL A 47 15.43 -2.29 22.97
CA VAL A 47 14.64 -1.80 24.12
C VAL A 47 15.39 -1.81 25.44
N GLN A 48 16.48 -2.58 25.54
CA GLN A 48 17.34 -2.59 26.73
C GLN A 48 18.27 -1.37 26.78
N VAL A 49 18.59 -0.77 25.63
CA VAL A 49 19.56 0.34 25.54
C VAL A 49 18.89 1.70 25.33
N GLN A 50 17.65 1.73 24.82
CA GLN A 50 16.90 2.97 24.65
C GLN A 50 15.38 2.74 24.64
N PRO A 51 14.58 3.75 25.04
CA PRO A 51 13.13 3.68 24.90
C PRO A 51 12.73 3.71 23.42
N VAL A 52 11.76 2.88 23.05
CA VAL A 52 11.13 2.84 21.72
C VAL A 52 9.65 3.18 21.87
N SER A 53 9.19 4.23 21.19
CA SER A 53 7.80 4.70 21.30
C SER A 53 6.86 4.09 20.26
N PHE A 54 7.37 3.81 19.06
CA PHE A 54 6.60 3.26 17.96
C PHE A 54 7.50 2.55 16.95
N MET A 55 6.88 1.74 16.08
CA MET A 55 7.54 1.03 14.99
C MET A 55 6.85 1.41 13.67
N VAL A 56 7.65 1.76 12.66
CA VAL A 56 7.16 1.94 11.29
C VAL A 56 7.30 0.60 10.55
N LEU A 57 6.16 0.09 10.10
CA LEU A 57 6.02 -1.20 9.45
C LEU A 57 5.90 -0.99 7.96
N ASP A 58 6.57 -1.83 7.18
CA ASP A 58 6.28 -1.92 5.76
C ASP A 58 5.00 -2.76 5.56
N GLY A 59 4.07 -2.28 4.73
CA GLY A 59 2.78 -2.95 4.50
C GLY A 59 2.87 -4.35 3.91
N PHE A 60 3.97 -4.73 3.24
CA PHE A 60 4.18 -6.08 2.71
C PHE A 60 4.71 -7.04 3.79
N LEU A 61 5.41 -6.52 4.80
CA LEU A 61 5.97 -7.25 5.94
C LEU A 61 4.94 -7.39 7.06
N TRP A 62 3.77 -7.92 6.72
CA TRP A 62 2.60 -7.98 7.59
C TRP A 62 2.86 -8.54 9.00
N TRP A 63 3.82 -9.47 9.13
CA TRP A 63 4.19 -10.14 10.39
C TRP A 63 4.88 -9.19 11.39
N THR A 64 5.39 -8.06 10.93
CA THR A 64 6.04 -7.06 11.81
C THR A 64 5.06 -6.40 12.78
N LEU A 65 3.75 -6.41 12.47
CA LEU A 65 2.72 -5.97 13.43
C LEU A 65 2.66 -6.89 14.65
N GLU A 66 2.78 -8.20 14.47
CA GLU A 66 2.79 -9.16 15.58
C GLU A 66 3.96 -8.85 16.52
N SER A 67 5.14 -8.58 15.95
CA SER A 67 6.32 -8.18 16.71
C SER A 67 6.10 -6.84 17.40
N ALA A 68 5.62 -5.80 16.72
CA ALA A 68 5.32 -4.51 17.35
C ALA A 68 4.35 -4.66 18.54
N THR A 69 3.30 -5.46 18.37
CA THR A 69 2.32 -5.78 19.42
C THR A 69 2.96 -6.49 20.60
N LYS A 70 3.82 -7.49 20.33
CA LYS A 70 4.54 -8.25 21.37
C LYS A 70 5.39 -7.36 22.27
N PHE A 71 6.01 -6.33 21.72
CA PHE A 71 6.81 -5.36 22.47
C PHE A 71 6.00 -4.16 23.00
N GLY A 72 4.69 -4.11 22.75
CA GLY A 72 3.81 -3.02 23.18
C GLY A 72 4.04 -1.70 22.45
N PHE A 73 4.60 -1.74 21.24
CA PHE A 73 4.84 -0.54 20.43
C PHE A 73 3.59 -0.10 19.69
N LEU A 74 3.42 1.21 19.54
CA LEU A 74 2.51 1.78 18.55
C LEU A 74 3.00 1.42 17.13
N SER A 75 2.12 0.96 16.25
CA SER A 75 2.48 0.57 14.88
C SER A 75 1.97 1.57 13.84
N LEU A 76 2.88 2.08 13.00
CA LEU A 76 2.53 2.93 11.86
C LEU A 76 2.90 2.20 10.57
N VAL A 77 2.00 2.13 9.60
CA VAL A 77 2.27 1.49 8.31
C VAL A 77 2.80 2.52 7.34
N PHE A 78 3.93 2.23 6.73
CA PHE A 78 4.41 2.92 5.55
C PHE A 78 4.11 2.05 4.32
N ILE A 79 3.31 2.59 3.39
CA ILE A 79 3.10 1.97 2.08
C ILE A 79 3.83 2.85 1.06
N GLY A 80 4.86 2.30 0.42
CA GLY A 80 5.65 3.01 -0.61
C GLY A 80 4.91 3.25 -1.94
N ILE A 81 3.61 2.95 -1.99
CA ILE A 81 2.76 3.14 -3.16
C ILE A 81 2.19 4.56 -3.11
N ASN A 82 2.12 5.23 -4.27
CA ASN A 82 1.57 6.57 -4.41
C ASN A 82 0.13 6.63 -3.85
N GLN A 83 -0.20 7.71 -3.12
CA GLN A 83 -1.54 7.96 -2.56
C GLN A 83 -2.68 7.81 -3.57
N ILE A 84 -2.53 8.27 -4.81
CA ILE A 84 -3.56 8.13 -5.84
C ILE A 84 -3.86 6.65 -6.06
N VAL A 85 -2.81 5.82 -6.19
CA VAL A 85 -2.97 4.37 -6.38
C VAL A 85 -3.64 3.75 -5.15
N SER A 86 -3.25 4.12 -3.94
CA SER A 86 -3.89 3.65 -2.71
C SER A 86 -5.38 4.05 -2.60
N SER A 87 -5.71 5.31 -2.90
CA SER A 87 -7.09 5.82 -2.87
C SER A 87 -7.96 5.20 -3.97
N MET A 88 -7.45 5.07 -5.20
CA MET A 88 -8.15 4.38 -6.29
C MET A 88 -8.39 2.91 -5.95
N THR A 89 -7.34 2.23 -5.47
CA THR A 89 -7.41 0.83 -5.01
C THR A 89 -8.51 0.67 -3.97
N LYS A 90 -8.52 1.49 -2.92
CA LYS A 90 -9.55 1.46 -1.88
C LYS A 90 -10.95 1.64 -2.48
N ALA A 91 -11.17 2.69 -3.27
CA ALA A 91 -12.48 2.96 -3.89
C ALA A 91 -12.98 1.79 -4.75
N ILE A 92 -12.11 1.21 -5.57
CA ILE A 92 -12.42 0.09 -6.46
C ILE A 92 -12.80 -1.17 -5.67
N PHE A 93 -12.08 -1.46 -4.59
CA PHE A 93 -12.36 -2.62 -3.75
C PHE A 93 -13.59 -2.46 -2.86
N GLU A 94 -13.84 -1.26 -2.34
CA GLU A 94 -15.04 -0.94 -1.55
C GLU A 94 -16.31 -1.05 -2.40
N ASP A 95 -16.28 -0.46 -3.60
CA ASP A 95 -17.40 -0.46 -4.54
C ASP A 95 -17.49 -1.76 -5.37
N LYS A 96 -16.56 -2.69 -5.17
CA LYS A 96 -16.47 -3.99 -5.87
C LYS A 96 -16.47 -3.85 -7.40
N LEU A 97 -15.85 -2.79 -7.94
CA LEU A 97 -15.96 -2.42 -9.37
C LEU A 97 -15.33 -3.44 -10.33
N LEU A 98 -14.47 -4.34 -9.84
CA LEU A 98 -13.84 -5.38 -10.67
C LEU A 98 -14.64 -6.70 -10.72
N VAL A 99 -15.71 -6.81 -9.92
CA VAL A 99 -16.54 -8.02 -9.83
C VAL A 99 -17.43 -8.11 -11.07
N GLY A 100 -17.39 -9.26 -11.76
CA GLY A 100 -18.25 -9.52 -12.93
C GLY A 100 -17.78 -8.87 -14.24
N VAL A 101 -16.64 -8.19 -14.25
CA VAL A 101 -16.03 -7.63 -15.48
C VAL A 101 -15.59 -8.79 -16.40
N GLU A 102 -16.05 -8.78 -17.63
CA GLU A 102 -15.85 -9.89 -18.58
C GLU A 102 -14.51 -9.82 -19.31
N SER A 103 -13.96 -8.62 -19.50
CA SER A 103 -12.69 -8.39 -20.19
C SER A 103 -11.68 -7.67 -19.31
N ASP A 104 -10.44 -8.15 -19.30
CA ASP A 104 -9.38 -7.53 -18.49
C ASP A 104 -8.97 -6.13 -19.01
N ASP A 105 -9.30 -5.81 -20.26
CA ASP A 105 -9.03 -4.52 -20.91
C ASP A 105 -10.25 -3.57 -20.90
N GLU A 106 -11.36 -3.97 -20.28
CA GLU A 106 -12.54 -3.13 -20.13
C GLU A 106 -12.23 -1.89 -19.27
N LEU A 107 -12.59 -0.70 -19.77
CA LEU A 107 -12.42 0.55 -19.03
C LEU A 107 -13.53 0.77 -18.01
N ILE A 108 -13.18 0.67 -16.74
CA ILE A 108 -14.05 0.83 -15.58
C ILE A 108 -13.85 2.23 -15.01
N THR A 109 -14.95 2.95 -14.78
CA THR A 109 -14.91 4.29 -14.17
C THR A 109 -14.87 4.16 -12.65
N VAL A 110 -13.95 4.86 -11.99
CA VAL A 110 -13.84 4.83 -10.52
C VAL A 110 -14.91 5.72 -9.91
N THR A 111 -15.84 5.18 -9.11
CA THR A 111 -17.00 5.93 -8.58
C THR A 111 -16.60 7.21 -7.84
N LYS A 112 -15.64 7.12 -6.91
CA LYS A 112 -15.13 8.25 -6.13
C LYS A 112 -14.32 9.24 -6.97
N PHE A 113 -13.81 8.83 -8.15
CA PHE A 113 -12.97 9.64 -9.05
C PHE A 113 -13.43 9.47 -10.50
N PRO A 114 -14.61 10.02 -10.89
CA PRO A 114 -15.26 9.71 -12.17
C PRO A 114 -14.50 10.19 -13.41
N TRP A 115 -13.49 11.03 -13.24
CA TRP A 115 -12.56 11.43 -14.31
C TRP A 115 -11.45 10.40 -14.57
N ILE A 116 -11.37 9.33 -13.77
CA ILE A 116 -10.39 8.26 -13.91
C ILE A 116 -11.07 7.00 -14.41
N LYS A 117 -10.45 6.37 -15.41
CA LYS A 117 -10.80 5.04 -15.90
C LYS A 117 -9.60 4.12 -15.73
N VAL A 118 -9.89 2.89 -15.32
CA VAL A 118 -8.91 1.84 -15.08
C VAL A 118 -9.36 0.54 -15.72
N THR A 119 -8.44 -0.39 -15.90
CA THR A 119 -8.70 -1.75 -16.36
C THR A 119 -8.44 -2.75 -15.25
N ARG A 120 -8.88 -4.01 -15.39
CA ARG A 120 -8.52 -5.04 -14.40
C ARG A 120 -7.01 -5.27 -14.38
N ASN A 121 -6.36 -5.14 -15.53
CA ASN A 121 -4.91 -5.30 -15.69
C ASN A 121 -4.08 -4.33 -14.84
N ASP A 122 -4.60 -3.14 -14.51
CA ASP A 122 -3.93 -2.16 -13.66
C ASP A 122 -3.76 -2.64 -12.20
N PHE A 123 -4.50 -3.67 -11.77
CA PHE A 123 -4.54 -4.19 -10.40
C PHE A 123 -3.96 -5.60 -10.24
N ASN A 124 -3.23 -6.10 -11.24
CA ASN A 124 -2.70 -7.47 -11.27
C ASN A 124 -1.82 -7.85 -10.06
N ILE A 125 -1.21 -6.88 -9.36
CA ILE A 125 -0.41 -7.14 -8.14
C ILE A 125 -1.30 -7.35 -6.91
N LEU A 126 -2.48 -6.73 -6.89
CA LEU A 126 -3.38 -6.67 -5.74
C LEU A 126 -4.54 -7.65 -5.85
N MET A 127 -4.68 -8.30 -7.01
CA MET A 127 -5.66 -9.35 -7.25
C MET A 127 -4.96 -10.71 -7.09
N PRO A 128 -5.33 -11.52 -6.08
CA PRO A 128 -4.81 -12.88 -6.00
C PRO A 128 -5.29 -13.65 -7.23
N ASN A 129 -4.45 -14.53 -7.76
CA ASN A 129 -4.94 -15.52 -8.70
C ASN A 129 -6.01 -16.36 -7.96
N PRO A 130 -7.25 -16.45 -8.46
CA PRO A 130 -8.35 -17.14 -7.78
C PRO A 130 -8.07 -18.63 -7.52
N THR A 131 -7.07 -19.20 -8.18
CA THR A 131 -6.63 -20.59 -7.97
C THR A 131 -5.45 -20.73 -7.01
N ASN A 132 -4.87 -19.62 -6.51
CA ASN A 132 -3.68 -19.63 -5.65
C ASN A 132 -3.99 -19.15 -4.23
N SER A 133 -4.40 -20.10 -3.38
CA SER A 133 -4.70 -19.87 -1.96
C SER A 133 -3.55 -19.26 -1.16
N SER A 134 -2.29 -19.46 -1.58
CA SER A 134 -1.14 -18.84 -0.91
C SER A 134 -1.03 -17.35 -1.20
N GLN A 135 -1.47 -16.87 -2.35
CA GLN A 135 -1.50 -15.43 -2.66
C GLN A 135 -2.62 -14.74 -1.91
N GLU A 136 -3.81 -15.36 -1.91
CA GLU A 136 -4.97 -14.89 -1.16
C GLU A 136 -4.64 -14.74 0.33
N PHE A 137 -3.98 -15.74 0.93
CA PHE A 137 -3.51 -15.67 2.30
C PHE A 137 -2.60 -14.46 2.55
N VAL A 138 -1.60 -14.22 1.71
CA VAL A 138 -0.66 -13.10 1.90
C VAL A 138 -1.39 -11.75 1.81
N ILE A 139 -2.31 -11.59 0.86
CA ILE A 139 -3.10 -10.36 0.71
C ILE A 139 -4.00 -10.14 1.93
N ASP A 140 -4.66 -11.19 2.42
CA ASP A 140 -5.48 -11.13 3.63
C ASP A 140 -4.64 -10.72 4.85
N GLN A 141 -3.44 -11.28 5.01
CA GLN A 141 -2.53 -10.89 6.09
C GLN A 141 -2.07 -9.44 5.98
N MET A 142 -1.72 -8.96 4.78
CA MET A 142 -1.39 -7.55 4.55
C MET A 142 -2.57 -6.64 4.91
N LYS A 143 -3.80 -6.96 4.47
CA LYS A 143 -5.01 -6.19 4.79
C LYS A 143 -5.29 -6.16 6.30
N LYS A 144 -5.16 -7.29 6.98
CA LYS A 144 -5.36 -7.40 8.43
C LYS A 144 -4.31 -6.61 9.20
N SER A 145 -3.04 -6.77 8.84
CA SER A 145 -1.94 -6.06 9.48
C SER A 145 -2.06 -4.54 9.33
N THR A 146 -2.41 -4.09 8.13
CA THR A 146 -2.56 -2.65 7.86
C THR A 146 -3.78 -2.05 8.55
N SER A 147 -4.92 -2.76 8.56
CA SER A 147 -6.14 -2.31 9.26
C SER A 147 -6.00 -2.30 10.79
N ASN A 148 -5.19 -3.20 11.35
CA ASN A 148 -4.97 -3.30 12.80
C ASN A 148 -3.82 -2.41 13.32
N SER A 149 -3.15 -1.68 12.42
CA SER A 149 -2.12 -0.71 12.81
C SER A 149 -2.73 0.61 13.28
N PHE A 150 -1.99 1.37 14.09
CA PHE A 150 -2.49 2.65 14.62
C PHE A 150 -2.78 3.68 13.52
N GLY A 151 -1.99 3.68 12.46
CA GLY A 151 -2.27 4.48 11.27
C GLY A 151 -1.22 4.36 10.18
N TYR A 152 -1.35 5.20 9.15
CA TYR A 152 -0.52 5.16 7.96
C TYR A 152 0.35 6.41 7.83
N ILE A 153 1.58 6.21 7.39
CA ILE A 153 2.45 7.25 6.86
C ILE A 153 2.48 7.10 5.35
N VAL A 154 2.16 8.17 4.64
CA VAL A 154 2.15 8.19 3.17
C VAL A 154 3.11 9.24 2.65
N ASN A 155 4.02 8.80 1.78
CA ASN A 155 4.95 9.65 1.04
C ASN A 155 4.23 10.32 -0.14
N SER A 156 3.84 11.59 -0.02
CA SER A 156 3.09 12.30 -1.07
C SER A 156 3.22 13.83 -0.95
N PHE A 157 3.03 14.58 -2.05
CA PHE A 157 3.12 16.05 -2.11
C PHE A 157 1.75 16.71 -1.94
N HIS A 158 1.67 17.82 -1.18
CA HIS A 158 0.41 18.40 -0.69
C HIS A 158 -0.58 18.84 -1.78
N GLU A 159 -0.07 19.21 -2.95
CA GLU A 159 -0.87 19.73 -4.04
C GLU A 159 -1.67 18.62 -4.74
N LEU A 160 -1.25 17.35 -4.65
CA LEU A 160 -2.04 16.20 -5.10
C LEU A 160 -3.18 15.86 -4.15
N LYS A 161 -3.15 16.40 -2.91
CA LYS A 161 -3.78 15.78 -1.75
C LYS A 161 -5.27 16.06 -1.62
N LYS A 162 -5.76 17.27 -1.89
CA LYS A 162 -7.04 17.72 -1.31
C LYS A 162 -8.21 16.74 -1.55
N VAL A 163 -8.45 16.33 -2.79
CA VAL A 163 -9.58 15.45 -3.13
C VAL A 163 -9.41 14.03 -2.57
N TYR A 164 -8.18 13.49 -2.53
CA TYR A 164 -7.91 12.12 -2.09
C TYR A 164 -7.76 11.99 -0.57
N VAL A 165 -7.27 13.04 0.08
CA VAL A 165 -7.03 13.11 1.54
C VAL A 165 -8.33 13.33 2.30
N ASP A 166 -9.16 14.26 1.81
CA ASP A 166 -10.45 14.54 2.43
C ASP A 166 -11.33 13.28 2.40
N SER A 167 -11.29 12.51 1.30
CA SER A 167 -12.00 11.24 1.18
C SER A 167 -11.49 10.13 2.12
N TRP A 168 -10.19 10.07 2.40
CA TRP A 168 -9.66 8.99 3.24
C TRP A 168 -9.93 9.22 4.72
N ASN A 169 -9.65 10.43 5.21
CA ASN A 169 -9.77 10.74 6.64
C ASN A 169 -11.22 10.97 7.09
N SER A 170 -12.19 11.12 6.18
CA SER A 170 -13.60 11.23 6.51
C SER A 170 -14.28 9.89 6.85
N GLU A 171 -13.69 8.75 6.45
CA GLU A 171 -14.37 7.44 6.43
C GLU A 171 -13.74 6.38 7.36
N ALA A 172 -13.39 6.77 8.59
CA ALA A 172 -12.91 5.90 9.69
C ALA A 172 -11.41 5.49 9.66
N ALA A 173 -10.94 5.11 10.85
CA ALA A 173 -9.57 4.69 11.17
C ALA A 173 -9.10 3.52 10.28
N PRO A 174 -7.78 3.34 10.06
CA PRO A 174 -6.66 4.05 10.69
C PRO A 174 -6.37 5.46 10.12
N LYS A 175 -5.87 6.37 10.98
CA LYS A 175 -5.54 7.75 10.59
C LYS A 175 -4.38 7.77 9.60
N VAL A 176 -4.39 8.71 8.65
CA VAL A 176 -3.29 8.89 7.69
C VAL A 176 -2.56 10.19 7.93
N TRP A 177 -1.22 10.09 8.01
CA TRP A 177 -0.31 11.22 8.01
C TRP A 177 0.45 11.28 6.69
N TYR A 178 0.41 12.45 6.09
CA TYR A 178 1.13 12.71 4.84
C TYR A 178 2.45 13.38 5.17
N VAL A 179 3.54 12.76 4.70
CA VAL A 179 4.87 13.35 4.74
C VAL A 179 5.24 13.82 3.35
N GLU A 180 5.92 14.96 3.26
CA GLU A 180 6.45 15.48 2.01
C GLU A 180 7.38 14.47 1.34
N PRO A 181 7.57 14.55 0.01
CA PRO A 181 8.37 13.59 -0.73
C PRO A 181 9.70 13.29 -0.01
N LEU A 182 9.90 12.06 0.45
CA LEU A 182 11.10 11.73 1.24
C LEU A 182 12.42 11.99 0.47
N CYS A 183 12.35 12.07 -0.86
CA CYS A 183 13.47 12.42 -1.73
C CYS A 183 13.93 13.89 -1.64
N ILE A 184 13.14 14.79 -1.06
CA ILE A 184 13.51 16.20 -0.82
C ILE A 184 13.85 16.47 0.64
N ALA A 185 13.81 15.46 1.51
CA ALA A 185 14.19 15.62 2.91
C ALA A 185 15.70 15.85 3.02
N GLU A 186 16.11 17.00 3.55
CA GLU A 186 17.51 17.21 3.96
C GLU A 186 17.76 16.45 5.29
N PRO A 187 18.89 15.75 5.43
CA PRO A 187 19.31 15.25 6.73
C PRO A 187 19.44 16.42 7.71
N GLU A 188 19.04 16.22 8.97
CA GLU A 188 19.30 17.23 10.00
C GLU A 188 20.80 17.60 9.98
N ARG A 189 21.09 18.88 9.72
CA ARG A 189 22.42 19.41 9.96
C ARG A 189 22.62 19.37 11.47
N LYS A 190 23.48 18.46 11.93
CA LYS A 190 23.93 18.47 13.32
C LYS A 190 24.53 19.87 13.61
N PRO A 191 24.14 20.52 14.72
CA PRO A 191 24.74 21.78 15.13
C PRO A 191 26.24 21.64 15.39
#